data_AF-A0A7M3X947-F1
#
_entry.id   AF-A0A7M3X947-F1
#
_cell.length_a   1.000
_cell.length_b   1.000
_cell.length_c   1.000
_cell.angle_alpha   90.00
_cell.angle_beta   90.00
_cell.angle_gamma   90.00
#
_symmetry.space_group_name_H-M   'P 1'
#
loop_
_entity.id
_entity.type
_entity.pdbx_description
1 polymer ?
#
loop_
_entity_poly.entity_id
_entity_poly.type
_entity_poly.pdbx_seq_one_letter_code
_entity_poly.pdbx_strand_id
1 'polypeptide(L)'
;MTTDWISIPLVGLPIVSSLVLLAFIAGVSPAARDRLGSNIRMVSLLISLAMLALTTAMFFGFDQFAGEFDWASMKFDQFNYDMRYVWIESLGIHWSVGMDALSFPMVWLTTFLLPVTIVATWNEKNAAVYFPLILLMGGALIGVFVALDLFMFYVFWELT
;
A
#
# COMPACT_ATOMS: atom_id res chain seq x y z
N MET A 1 11.71 17.52 -10.47
CA MET A 1 11.40 16.07 -10.40
C MET A 1 10.35 15.94 -9.34
N THR A 2 9.10 15.66 -9.73
CA THR A 2 8.04 15.30 -8.79
C THR A 2 8.40 13.94 -8.21
N THR A 3 8.56 13.84 -6.89
CA THR A 3 8.85 12.56 -6.24
C THR A 3 7.59 11.70 -6.24
N ASP A 4 7.68 10.46 -6.72
CA ASP A 4 6.55 9.53 -6.74
C ASP A 4 6.36 8.90 -5.35
N TRP A 5 5.49 9.53 -4.56
CA TRP A 5 5.11 9.04 -3.24
C TRP A 5 4.01 7.98 -3.26
N ILE A 6 3.42 7.68 -4.42
CA ILE A 6 2.33 6.71 -4.57
C ILE A 6 2.88 5.32 -4.90
N SER A 7 3.56 5.18 -6.04
CA SER A 7 3.88 3.89 -6.63
C SER A 7 4.76 3.04 -5.72
N ILE A 8 5.83 3.63 -5.17
CA ILE A 8 6.79 2.89 -4.36
C ILE A 8 6.37 2.88 -2.89
N PRO A 9 6.12 4.01 -2.21
CA PRO A 9 5.88 4.00 -0.77
C PRO A 9 4.50 3.46 -0.36
N LEU A 10 3.45 3.72 -1.13
CA LEU A 10 2.08 3.33 -0.76
C LEU A 10 1.64 2.01 -1.38
N VAL A 11 1.98 1.74 -2.65
CA VAL A 11 1.62 0.48 -3.32
C VAL A 11 2.73 -0.55 -3.22
N GLY A 12 3.95 -0.19 -3.65
CA GLY A 12 5.07 -1.12 -3.76
C GLY A 12 5.55 -1.66 -2.42
N LEU A 13 5.74 -0.78 -1.42
CA LEU A 13 6.28 -1.13 -0.12
C LEU A 13 5.48 -2.23 0.62
N PRO A 14 4.15 -2.14 0.79
CA PRO A 14 3.38 -3.22 1.44
C PRO A 14 3.37 -4.53 0.62
N ILE A 15 3.26 -4.45 -0.71
CA ILE A 15 3.24 -5.64 -1.58
C ILE A 15 4.59 -6.34 -1.55
N VAL A 16 5.68 -5.62 -1.81
CA VAL A 16 7.04 -6.17 -1.83
C VAL A 16 7.42 -6.70 -0.45
N SER A 17 7.13 -5.96 0.62
CA SER A 17 7.40 -6.42 1.99
C SER A 17 6.64 -7.69 2.30
N SER A 18 5.36 -7.78 1.90
CA SER A 18 4.57 -9.00 2.07
C SER A 18 5.19 -10.19 1.33
N LEU A 19 5.49 -10.03 0.04
CA LEU A 19 6.06 -11.09 -0.78
C LEU A 19 7.41 -11.57 -0.23
N VAL A 20 8.25 -10.65 0.23
CA VAL A 20 9.54 -10.99 0.87
C VAL A 20 9.33 -11.76 2.18
N LEU A 21 8.40 -11.32 3.03
CA LEU A 21 8.09 -12.02 4.28
C LEU A 21 7.51 -13.42 4.01
N LEU A 22 6.59 -13.55 3.04
CA LEU A 22 6.02 -14.85 2.65
C LEU A 22 7.08 -15.78 2.06
N ALA A 23 7.94 -15.28 1.17
CA ALA A 23 9.03 -16.06 0.59
C ALA A 23 10.01 -16.55 1.65
N PHE A 24 10.36 -15.70 2.63
CA PHE A 24 11.21 -16.07 3.76
C PHE A 24 10.59 -17.19 4.60
N ILE A 25 9.28 -17.13 4.87
CA ILE A 25 8.58 -18.08 5.73
C ILE A 25 8.28 -19.40 5.00
N ALA A 26 8.13 -19.37 3.67
CA ALA A 26 7.88 -20.55 2.85
C ALA A 26 8.95 -21.64 3.06
N GLY A 27 10.23 -21.25 3.19
CA GLY A 27 11.35 -22.18 3.40
C GLY A 27 11.60 -22.60 4.86
N VAL A 28 10.83 -22.10 5.82
CA VAL A 28 11.08 -22.29 7.25
C VAL A 28 10.14 -23.34 7.84
N SER A 29 10.63 -24.14 8.80
CA SER A 29 9.85 -25.19 9.47
C SER A 29 8.70 -24.61 10.31
N PRO A 30 7.58 -25.35 10.52
CA PRO A 30 6.43 -24.83 11.28
C PRO A 30 6.78 -24.26 12.66
N ALA A 31 7.62 -24.96 13.43
CA ALA A 31 8.07 -24.50 14.75
C ALA A 31 8.86 -23.19 14.70
N ALA A 32 9.60 -22.93 13.62
CA ALA A 32 10.31 -21.68 13.42
C ALA A 32 9.38 -20.56 12.94
N ARG A 33 8.31 -20.88 12.18
CA ARG A 33 7.27 -19.90 11.83
C ARG A 33 6.58 -19.34 13.07
N ASP A 34 6.24 -20.21 14.03
CA ASP A 34 5.62 -19.80 15.29
C ASP A 34 6.50 -18.83 16.08
N ARG A 35 7.81 -19.11 16.13
CA ARG A 35 8.80 -18.23 16.80
C ARG A 35 8.94 -16.87 16.10
N LEU A 36 8.92 -16.87 14.76
CA LEU A 36 9.05 -15.66 13.96
C LEU A 36 7.78 -14.81 13.92
N GLY A 37 6.62 -15.40 14.22
CA GLY A 37 5.32 -14.74 14.11
C GLY A 37 5.24 -13.40 14.85
N SER A 38 5.84 -13.30 16.04
CA SER A 38 5.89 -12.04 16.79
C SER A 38 6.71 -10.95 16.08
N ASN A 39 7.83 -11.32 15.47
CA ASN A 39 8.69 -10.37 14.74
C ASN A 39 8.00 -9.91 13.46
N ILE A 40 7.41 -10.84 12.70
CA ILE A 40 6.68 -10.55 11.46
C ILE A 40 5.51 -9.62 11.74
N ARG A 41 4.74 -9.87 12.79
CA ARG A 41 3.67 -8.99 13.26
C ARG A 41 4.17 -7.58 13.54
N MET A 42 5.29 -7.44 14.25
CA MET A 42 5.87 -6.13 14.56
C MET A 42 6.34 -5.41 13.30
N VAL A 43 6.99 -6.12 12.38
CA VAL A 43 7.41 -5.56 11.08
C VAL A 43 6.20 -5.09 10.28
N SER A 44 5.14 -5.90 10.20
CA SER A 44 3.91 -5.50 9.51
C SER A 44 3.24 -4.30 10.15
N LEU A 45 3.23 -4.20 11.48
CA LEU A 45 2.73 -3.04 12.19
C LEU A 45 3.55 -1.78 11.84
N LEU A 46 4.88 -1.85 11.90
CA LEU A 46 5.76 -0.72 11.58
C LEU A 46 5.57 -0.23 10.14
N ILE A 47 5.44 -1.15 9.18
CA ILE A 47 5.13 -0.82 7.78
C ILE A 47 3.78 -0.09 7.69
N SER A 48 2.73 -0.63 8.32
CA SER A 48 1.41 -0.01 8.29
C SER A 48 1.37 1.37 8.94
N LEU A 49 2.14 1.57 10.02
CA LEU A 49 2.27 2.87 10.69
C LEU A 49 3.07 3.86 9.85
N ALA A 50 4.09 3.42 9.12
CA ALA A 50 4.83 4.27 8.20
C ALA A 50 3.95 4.75 7.04
N MET A 51 3.11 3.85 6.49
CA MET A 51 2.14 4.21 5.46
C MET A 51 1.09 5.20 5.98
N LEU A 52 0.54 4.97 7.18
CA LEU A 52 -0.39 5.89 7.82
C LEU A 52 0.26 7.26 8.12
N ALA A 53 1.50 7.27 8.58
CA ALA A 53 2.23 8.50 8.84
C ALA A 53 2.42 9.31 7.55
N LEU A 54 2.75 8.64 6.43
CA LEU A 54 2.87 9.28 5.12
C LEU A 54 1.53 9.86 4.65
N THR A 55 0.45 9.07 4.62
CA THR A 55 -0.86 9.56 4.16
C THR A 55 -1.43 10.64 5.08
N THR A 56 -1.15 10.59 6.38
CA THR A 56 -1.54 11.64 7.34
C THR A 56 -0.71 12.90 7.14
N ALA A 57 0.59 12.79 6.83
CA ALA A 57 1.42 13.95 6.47
C ALA A 57 0.91 14.61 5.17
N MET A 58 0.48 13.82 4.19
CA MET A 58 -0.21 14.31 3.00
C MET A 58 -1.53 15.01 3.36
N PHE A 59 -2.33 14.43 4.26
CA PHE A 59 -3.61 15.02 4.69
C PHE A 59 -3.46 16.42 5.30
N PHE A 60 -2.40 16.65 6.09
CA PHE A 60 -2.13 17.95 6.72
C PHE A 60 -1.28 18.90 5.85
N GLY A 61 -0.90 18.51 4.63
CA GLY A 61 -0.11 19.35 3.74
C GLY A 61 1.31 19.61 4.25
N PHE A 62 1.97 18.58 4.81
CA PHE A 62 3.38 18.71 5.18
C PHE A 62 4.28 18.63 3.95
N ASP A 63 4.57 19.79 3.35
CA ASP A 63 5.33 19.94 2.09
C ASP A 63 6.66 19.16 2.07
N GLN A 64 7.32 19.08 3.23
CA GLN A 64 8.59 18.35 3.41
C GLN A 64 8.50 16.84 3.17
N PHE A 65 7.32 16.22 3.31
CA PHE A 65 7.08 14.79 3.11
C PHE A 65 6.18 14.49 1.91
N ALA A 66 5.34 15.45 1.52
CA ALA A 66 4.23 15.24 0.59
C ALA A 66 4.24 16.21 -0.60
N GLY A 67 5.30 17.01 -0.80
CA GLY A 67 5.29 18.08 -1.80
C GLY A 67 4.14 19.08 -1.60
N GLU A 68 3.89 19.93 -2.60
CA GLU A 68 2.70 20.79 -2.62
C GLU A 68 1.44 19.93 -2.87
N PHE A 69 0.97 19.23 -1.83
CA PHE A 69 -0.23 18.41 -1.89
C PHE A 69 -1.34 19.04 -1.05
N ASP A 70 -2.28 19.69 -1.72
CA ASP A 70 -3.51 20.21 -1.11
C ASP A 70 -4.70 19.38 -1.57
N TRP A 71 -5.09 18.39 -0.77
CA TRP A 71 -6.24 17.54 -1.07
C TRP A 71 -7.58 18.25 -0.90
N ALA A 72 -7.64 19.33 -0.11
CA ALA A 72 -8.89 20.05 0.17
C ALA A 72 -9.33 20.90 -1.02
N SER A 73 -8.41 21.29 -1.90
CA SER A 73 -8.70 22.00 -3.15
C SER A 73 -8.84 21.08 -4.37
N MET A 74 -8.60 19.77 -4.23
CA MET A 74 -8.77 18.81 -5.32
C MET A 74 -10.24 18.69 -5.74
N LYS A 75 -10.43 18.52 -7.04
CA LYS A 75 -11.73 18.19 -7.64
C LYS A 75 -11.72 16.73 -8.08
N PHE A 76 -12.90 16.17 -8.27
CA PHE A 76 -13.04 14.91 -9.00
C PHE A 76 -12.41 15.04 -10.38
N ASP A 77 -11.72 13.99 -10.83
CA ASP A 77 -11.02 13.95 -12.14
C ASP A 77 -9.84 14.94 -12.25
N GLN A 78 -9.40 15.54 -11.12
CA GLN A 78 -8.14 16.28 -11.03
C GLN A 78 -7.12 15.47 -10.25
N PHE A 79 -6.28 14.74 -10.99
CA PHE A 79 -5.26 13.89 -10.41
C PHE A 79 -4.02 14.71 -10.04
N ASN A 80 -3.70 14.70 -8.76
CA ASN A 80 -2.35 15.01 -8.30
C ASN A 80 -1.50 13.74 -8.38
N TYR A 81 -0.19 13.93 -8.60
CA TYR A 81 0.77 12.84 -8.82
C TYR A 81 0.47 11.97 -10.04
N ASP A 82 0.09 12.57 -11.17
CA ASP A 82 -0.02 11.86 -12.45
C ASP A 82 1.37 11.37 -12.91
N MET A 83 1.68 10.13 -12.57
CA MET A 83 2.91 9.44 -12.96
C MET A 83 2.54 8.32 -13.92
N ARG A 84 3.27 8.25 -15.03
CA ARG A 84 3.03 7.26 -16.07
C ARG A 84 4.31 6.51 -16.41
N TYR A 85 4.29 5.21 -16.20
CA TYR A 85 5.38 4.29 -16.55
C TYR A 85 4.89 3.29 -17.59
N VAL A 86 5.66 3.08 -18.66
CA VAL A 86 5.33 2.07 -19.67
C VAL A 86 5.56 0.68 -19.07
N TRP A 87 4.54 -0.18 -19.11
CA TRP A 87 4.65 -1.57 -18.65
C TRP A 87 4.72 -2.53 -19.85
N ILE A 88 3.66 -2.62 -20.66
CA ILE A 88 3.65 -3.45 -21.88
C ILE A 88 3.30 -2.57 -23.07
N GLU A 89 4.34 -2.08 -23.75
CA GLU A 89 4.20 -1.16 -24.88
C GLU A 89 3.35 -1.76 -26.01
N SER A 90 3.54 -3.05 -26.33
CA SER A 90 2.80 -3.72 -27.41
C SER A 90 1.29 -3.84 -27.18
N LEU A 91 0.84 -3.77 -25.93
CA LEU A 91 -0.57 -3.81 -25.54
C LEU A 91 -1.09 -2.42 -25.13
N GLY A 92 -0.24 -1.38 -25.20
CA GLY A 92 -0.58 -0.03 -24.74
C GLY A 92 -0.83 0.05 -23.23
N ILE A 93 -0.29 -0.87 -22.44
CA ILE A 93 -0.53 -0.96 -21.00
C ILE A 93 0.50 -0.11 -20.26
N HIS A 94 0.03 0.77 -19.40
CA HIS A 94 0.85 1.67 -18.60
C HIS A 94 0.54 1.48 -17.11
N TRP A 95 1.56 1.65 -16.27
CA TRP A 95 1.35 1.96 -14.87
C TRP A 95 1.15 3.48 -14.75
N SER A 96 -0.10 3.90 -14.96
CA SER A 96 -0.54 5.27 -14.75
C SER A 96 -1.19 5.36 -13.37
N VAL A 97 -0.66 6.21 -12.51
CA VAL A 97 -1.19 6.44 -11.16
C VAL A 97 -1.56 7.89 -10.94
N GLY A 98 -2.56 8.11 -10.09
CA GLY A 98 -2.93 9.43 -9.62
C GLY A 98 -3.82 9.37 -8.38
N MET A 99 -3.92 10.48 -7.68
CA MET A 99 -4.89 10.66 -6.58
C MET A 99 -5.75 11.88 -6.86
N ASP A 100 -7.06 11.70 -6.82
CA ASP A 100 -8.05 12.78 -6.86
C ASP A 100 -8.78 12.91 -5.51
N ALA A 101 -9.82 13.75 -5.50
CA ALA A 101 -10.65 14.00 -4.31
C ALA A 101 -11.39 12.75 -3.78
N LEU A 102 -11.58 11.70 -4.59
CA LEU A 102 -12.20 10.44 -4.17
C LEU A 102 -11.16 9.43 -3.72
N SER A 103 -10.07 9.27 -4.50
CA SER A 103 -9.03 8.28 -4.24
C SER A 103 -8.30 8.57 -2.94
N PHE A 104 -7.95 9.82 -2.66
CA PHE A 104 -7.15 10.13 -1.47
C PHE A 104 -7.82 9.75 -0.14
N PRO A 105 -9.10 10.11 0.12
CA PRO A 105 -9.79 9.63 1.32
C PRO A 105 -9.82 8.11 1.46
N MET A 106 -9.98 7.39 0.35
CA MET A 106 -9.99 5.93 0.35
C MET A 106 -8.61 5.36 0.69
N VAL A 107 -7.54 5.89 0.09
CA VAL A 107 -6.15 5.53 0.41
C VAL A 107 -5.84 5.82 1.88
N TRP A 108 -6.18 7.01 2.37
CA TRP A 108 -5.97 7.37 3.77
C TRP A 108 -6.72 6.41 4.70
N LEU A 109 -7.98 6.13 4.43
CA LEU A 109 -8.78 5.18 5.21
C LEU A 109 -8.19 3.77 5.19
N THR A 110 -7.71 3.27 4.04
CA THR A 110 -7.03 1.97 3.95
C THR A 110 -5.78 1.95 4.84
N THR A 111 -4.93 2.98 4.75
CA THR A 111 -3.73 3.07 5.60
C THR A 111 -4.03 3.23 7.08
N PHE A 112 -5.17 3.83 7.44
CA PHE A 112 -5.65 3.93 8.82
C PHE A 112 -6.14 2.59 9.36
N LEU A 113 -6.87 1.81 8.54
CA LEU A 113 -7.43 0.53 8.96
C LEU A 113 -6.38 -0.57 9.08
N LEU A 114 -5.29 -0.54 8.32
CA LEU A 114 -4.22 -1.55 8.42
C LEU A 114 -3.64 -1.74 9.84
N PRO A 115 -3.12 -0.71 10.53
CA PRO A 115 -2.62 -0.86 11.89
C PRO A 115 -3.73 -1.25 12.87
N VAL A 116 -4.95 -0.74 12.68
CA VAL A 116 -6.12 -1.11 13.51
C VAL A 116 -6.41 -2.60 13.40
N THR A 117 -6.46 -3.14 12.18
CA THR A 117 -6.67 -4.58 11.94
C THR A 117 -5.53 -5.41 12.53
N ILE A 118 -4.28 -4.99 12.38
CA ILE A 118 -3.12 -5.70 12.96
C ILE A 118 -3.21 -5.76 14.49
N VAL A 119 -3.56 -4.64 15.14
CA VAL A 119 -3.73 -4.59 16.61
C VAL A 119 -4.96 -5.37 17.07
N ALA A 120 -6.08 -5.29 16.34
CA ALA A 120 -7.30 -6.03 16.66
C ALA A 120 -7.10 -7.55 16.55
N THR A 121 -6.25 -8.00 15.65
CA THR A 121 -5.93 -9.42 15.40
C THR A 121 -4.58 -9.84 15.98
N TRP A 122 -4.10 -9.12 16.99
CA TRP A 122 -2.76 -9.30 17.56
C TRP A 122 -2.44 -10.74 17.96
N ASN A 123 -3.43 -11.49 18.46
CA ASN A 123 -3.26 -12.86 18.95
C ASN A 123 -3.56 -13.96 17.90
N GLU A 124 -3.53 -13.63 16.62
CA GLU A 124 -3.71 -14.60 15.53
C GLU A 124 -2.65 -15.71 15.60
N LYS A 125 -3.10 -16.97 15.50
CA LYS A 125 -2.24 -18.16 15.67
C LYS A 125 -1.25 -18.29 14.52
N ASN A 126 -1.66 -17.96 13.31
CA ASN A 126 -0.83 -18.05 12.11
C ASN A 126 -0.18 -16.70 11.74
N ALA A 127 0.27 -15.94 12.75
CA ALA A 127 0.86 -14.61 12.59
C ALA A 127 1.90 -14.50 11.46
N ALA A 128 2.72 -15.53 11.29
CA ALA A 128 3.76 -15.56 10.27
C ALA A 128 3.20 -15.41 8.85
N VAL A 129 2.06 -16.02 8.53
CA VAL A 129 1.46 -15.95 7.20
C VAL A 129 0.39 -14.86 7.13
N TYR A 130 -0.38 -14.70 8.21
CA TYR A 130 -1.52 -13.80 8.26
C TYR A 130 -1.14 -12.33 8.07
N PHE A 131 -0.17 -11.80 8.81
CA PHE A 131 0.16 -10.36 8.75
C PHE A 131 0.78 -9.92 7.42
N PRO A 132 1.66 -10.72 6.76
CA PRO A 132 2.06 -10.43 5.40
C PRO A 132 0.88 -10.40 4.43
N LEU A 133 -0.09 -11.32 4.54
CA LEU A 133 -1.28 -11.29 3.68
C LEU A 133 -2.13 -10.02 3.90
N ILE A 134 -2.25 -9.56 5.15
CA ILE A 134 -2.90 -8.26 5.45
C ILE A 134 -2.17 -7.10 4.77
N LEU A 135 -0.83 -7.09 4.75
CA LEU A 135 -0.07 -6.09 3.99
C LEU A 135 -0.29 -6.19 2.48
N LEU A 136 -0.29 -7.42 1.93
CA LEU A 136 -0.52 -7.65 0.49
C LEU A 136 -1.87 -7.09 0.06
N MET A 137 -2.91 -7.47 0.80
CA MET A 137 -4.29 -6.99 0.63
C MET A 137 -4.35 -5.46 0.73
N GLY A 138 -3.70 -4.87 1.74
CA GLY A 138 -3.66 -3.42 1.92
C GLY A 138 -3.02 -2.68 0.75
N GLY A 139 -1.88 -3.17 0.27
CA GLY A 139 -1.21 -2.62 -0.90
C GLY A 139 -2.03 -2.78 -2.19
N ALA A 140 -2.70 -3.93 -2.35
CA ALA A 140 -3.59 -4.18 -3.47
C ALA A 140 -4.78 -3.21 -3.47
N LEU A 141 -5.45 -3.03 -2.33
CA LEU A 141 -6.55 -2.07 -2.18
C LEU A 141 -6.12 -0.64 -2.51
N ILE A 142 -4.94 -0.21 -2.06
CA ILE A 142 -4.39 1.11 -2.43
C ILE A 142 -4.20 1.18 -3.95
N GLY A 143 -3.64 0.12 -4.56
CA GLY A 143 -3.48 0.00 -6.01
C GLY A 143 -4.79 0.18 -6.78
N VAL A 144 -5.90 -0.40 -6.30
CA VAL A 144 -7.25 -0.23 -6.88
C VAL A 144 -7.67 1.24 -6.91
N PHE A 145 -7.37 2.02 -5.86
CA PHE A 145 -7.80 3.43 -5.79
C PHE A 145 -6.92 4.39 -6.58
N VAL A 146 -5.65 4.05 -6.82
CA VAL A 146 -4.69 4.95 -7.49
C VAL A 146 -4.46 4.62 -8.96
N ALA A 147 -4.86 3.45 -9.44
CA ALA A 147 -4.67 3.04 -10.82
C ALA A 147 -5.60 3.81 -11.78
N LEU A 148 -5.01 4.44 -12.80
CA LEU A 148 -5.73 5.14 -13.87
C LEU A 148 -5.85 4.29 -15.15
N ASP A 149 -5.07 3.23 -15.27
CA ASP A 149 -5.13 2.26 -16.36
C ASP A 149 -6.04 1.08 -15.95
N LEU A 150 -7.03 0.74 -16.80
CA LEU A 150 -8.01 -0.31 -16.53
C LEU A 150 -7.36 -1.69 -16.31
N PHE A 151 -6.28 -1.99 -17.03
CA PHE A 151 -5.58 -3.26 -16.88
C PHE A 151 -4.92 -3.35 -15.50
N MET A 152 -4.26 -2.28 -15.08
CA MET A 152 -3.61 -2.21 -13.76
C MET A 152 -4.64 -2.27 -12.63
N PHE A 153 -5.74 -1.52 -12.77
CA PHE A 153 -6.89 -1.60 -11.86
C PHE A 153 -7.35 -3.05 -11.69
N TYR A 154 -7.54 -3.78 -12.80
CA TYR A 154 -8.00 -5.17 -12.76
C TYR A 154 -6.98 -6.10 -12.07
N VAL A 155 -5.68 -5.91 -12.30
CA VAL A 155 -4.63 -6.67 -11.60
C VAL A 155 -4.70 -6.47 -10.09
N PHE A 156 -4.86 -5.23 -9.62
CA PHE A 156 -5.01 -4.96 -8.19
C PHE A 156 -6.33 -5.50 -7.63
N TRP A 157 -7.40 -5.44 -8.42
CA TRP A 157 -8.71 -5.97 -8.06
C TRP A 157 -8.68 -7.50 -7.86
N GLU A 158 -7.96 -8.24 -8.70
CA GLU A 158 -7.80 -9.69 -8.53
C GLU A 158 -6.82 -10.07 -7.41
N LEU A 159 -5.98 -9.12 -6.96
CA LEU A 159 -5.04 -9.32 -5.87
C LEU A 159 -5.69 -9.15 -4.48
N THR A 160 -6.84 -8.48 -4.41
CA THR A 160 -7.65 -8.36 -3.19
C THR A 160 -8.54 -9.58 -2.99
#